data_AF-A0A9D4TWK6-F1
#
_entry.id   AF-A0A9D4TWK6-F1
#
_cell.length_a   1.000
_cell.length_b   1.000
_cell.length_c   1.000
_cell.angle_alpha   90.00
_cell.angle_beta   90.00
_cell.angle_gamma   90.00
#
_symmetry.space_group_name_H-M   'P 1'
#
loop_
_entity.id
_entity.type
_entity.pdbx_description
1 polymer ?
#
loop_
_entity_poly.entity_id
_entity_poly.type
_entity_poly.pdbx_seq_one_letter_code
_entity_poly.pdbx_strand_id
1 'polypeptide(L)'
;MAAEEIVLPDAAVCTRDVMLEATSKEHSCAETLYHRDPAVESCCAVLADYYGPNSTRATRHCFCVESYFNHMHALSEISYVAWEGYFDKCTELGYPIYYFQDGAGPCNPAAAEPAVEEAVDEEIEEPAPMLPMRSLGAWGAGLQNDGWSLAAFIMSLLGAIGGTTMAWAFVFDACSDLRRCSTKRARRAAA
;
A
#
# COMPACT_ATOMS: atom_id res chain seq x y z
N MET A 1 -32.33 14.50 16.34
CA MET A 1 -31.50 13.31 16.64
C MET A 1 -30.48 13.77 17.67
N ALA A 2 -30.37 13.08 18.80
CA ALA A 2 -29.37 13.43 19.80
C ALA A 2 -27.98 13.35 19.14
N ALA A 3 -27.14 14.37 19.34
CA ALA A 3 -25.74 14.30 18.93
C ALA A 3 -25.12 13.14 19.73
N GLU A 4 -24.76 12.06 19.04
CA GLU A 4 -23.99 10.99 19.67
C GLU A 4 -22.65 11.59 20.08
N GLU A 5 -22.31 11.46 21.35
CA GLU A 5 -21.04 11.94 21.88
C GLU A 5 -19.92 11.12 21.24
N ILE A 6 -19.19 11.73 20.31
CA ILE A 6 -18.09 11.08 19.62
C ILE A 6 -16.91 11.01 20.58
N VAL A 7 -16.77 9.85 21.21
CA VAL A 7 -15.57 9.52 21.98
C VAL A 7 -14.47 9.19 20.98
N LEU A 8 -13.47 10.08 20.90
CA LEU A 8 -12.30 9.86 20.07
C LEU A 8 -11.47 8.70 20.63
N PRO A 9 -11.02 7.78 19.78
CA PRO A 9 -10.14 6.69 20.20
C PRO A 9 -8.76 7.21 20.59
N ASP A 10 -8.03 6.41 21.38
CA ASP A 10 -6.61 6.65 21.65
C ASP A 10 -5.84 6.65 20.32
N ALA A 11 -4.96 7.63 20.12
CA ALA A 11 -4.16 7.79 18.89
C ALA A 11 -3.34 6.53 18.58
N ALA A 12 -2.94 5.76 19.59
CA ALA A 12 -2.24 4.49 19.42
C ALA A 12 -3.07 3.40 18.70
N VAL A 13 -4.40 3.53 18.66
CA VAL A 13 -5.31 2.58 17.99
C VAL A 13 -5.46 2.92 16.51
N CYS A 14 -5.38 4.21 16.15
CA CYS A 14 -5.59 4.67 14.78
C CYS A 14 -4.31 4.59 13.98
N THR A 15 -3.99 3.37 13.54
CA THR A 15 -2.80 3.07 12.74
C THR A 15 -3.16 2.65 11.33
N ARG A 16 -2.20 2.81 10.41
CA ARG A 16 -2.36 2.36 9.02
C ARG A 16 -2.62 0.85 8.93
N ASP A 17 -2.08 0.06 9.84
CA ASP A 17 -2.25 -1.39 9.84
C ASP A 17 -3.70 -1.81 10.03
N VAL A 18 -4.48 -1.04 10.80
CA VAL A 18 -5.92 -1.27 10.96
C VAL A 18 -6.67 -1.09 9.65
N MET A 19 -6.28 -0.10 8.83
CA MET A 19 -6.86 0.08 7.50
C MET A 19 -6.49 -1.07 6.56
N LEU A 20 -5.23 -1.53 6.61
CA LEU A 20 -4.81 -2.69 5.84
C LEU A 20 -5.57 -3.96 6.29
N GLU A 21 -5.76 -4.15 7.59
CA GLU A 21 -6.55 -5.26 8.12
C GLU A 21 -7.99 -5.20 7.62
N ALA A 22 -8.65 -4.04 7.74
CA ALA A 22 -10.01 -3.83 7.28
C ALA A 22 -10.15 -4.14 5.78
N THR A 23 -9.27 -3.60 4.95
CA THR A 23 -9.32 -3.78 3.49
C THR A 23 -8.91 -5.19 3.03
N SER A 24 -8.07 -5.89 3.81
CA SER A 24 -7.65 -7.26 3.49
C SER A 24 -8.73 -8.32 3.73
N LYS A 25 -9.74 -8.00 4.56
CA LYS A 25 -10.83 -8.93 4.90
C LYS A 25 -11.75 -9.24 3.74
N GLU A 26 -11.83 -8.35 2.77
CA GLU A 26 -12.78 -8.42 1.68
C GLU A 26 -12.12 -7.96 0.38
N HIS A 27 -12.09 -8.85 -0.62
CA HIS A 27 -11.37 -8.59 -1.87
C HIS A 27 -11.89 -7.34 -2.58
N SER A 28 -13.22 -7.16 -2.57
CA SER A 28 -13.88 -6.00 -3.16
C SER A 28 -13.51 -4.68 -2.48
N CYS A 29 -13.02 -4.73 -1.24
CA CYS A 29 -12.62 -3.54 -0.48
C CYS A 29 -11.22 -3.08 -0.88
N ALA A 30 -10.28 -4.01 -1.02
CA ALA A 30 -9.00 -3.71 -1.65
C ALA A 30 -9.18 -3.26 -3.11
N GLU A 31 -10.08 -3.88 -3.86
CA GLU A 31 -10.31 -3.50 -5.26
C GLU A 31 -10.84 -2.05 -5.38
N THR A 32 -11.92 -1.72 -4.68
CA THR A 32 -12.52 -0.38 -4.76
C THR A 32 -11.65 0.72 -4.18
N LEU A 33 -10.85 0.43 -3.15
CA LEU A 33 -9.94 1.41 -2.53
C LEU A 33 -8.55 1.50 -3.18
N TYR A 34 -8.16 0.58 -4.06
CA TYR A 34 -6.85 0.65 -4.74
C TYR A 34 -6.95 0.72 -6.28
N HIS A 35 -8.13 0.49 -6.86
CA HIS A 35 -8.36 0.50 -8.30
C HIS A 35 -9.36 1.55 -8.80
N ARG A 36 -9.83 2.45 -7.92
CA ARG A 36 -10.77 3.56 -8.25
C ARG A 36 -12.16 3.09 -8.69
N ASP A 37 -12.57 1.92 -8.25
CA ASP A 37 -13.92 1.45 -8.48
C ASP A 37 -14.90 2.13 -7.52
N PRO A 38 -16.17 2.32 -7.93
CA PRO A 38 -17.18 2.91 -7.07
C PRO A 38 -17.34 2.12 -5.77
N ALA A 39 -17.69 2.82 -4.69
CA ALA A 39 -17.96 2.18 -3.41
C ALA A 39 -19.03 1.09 -3.57
N VAL A 40 -18.72 -0.10 -3.05
CA VAL A 40 -19.60 -1.27 -3.08
C VAL A 40 -20.07 -1.61 -1.68
N GLU A 41 -21.26 -2.19 -1.59
CA GLU A 41 -21.92 -2.48 -0.32
C GLU A 41 -21.05 -3.35 0.61
N SER A 42 -20.40 -4.38 0.07
CA SER A 42 -19.53 -5.29 0.82
C SER A 42 -18.34 -4.56 1.46
N CYS A 43 -17.73 -3.61 0.75
CA CYS A 43 -16.62 -2.84 1.32
C CYS A 43 -17.11 -1.81 2.35
N CYS A 44 -18.20 -1.11 2.04
CA CYS A 44 -18.79 -0.16 2.98
C CYS A 44 -19.23 -0.83 4.29
N ALA A 45 -19.73 -2.06 4.24
CA ALA A 45 -20.05 -2.85 5.42
C ALA A 45 -18.82 -3.17 6.28
N VAL A 46 -17.70 -3.56 5.65
CA VAL A 46 -16.45 -3.82 6.35
C VAL A 46 -15.88 -2.55 6.96
N LEU A 47 -15.87 -1.45 6.21
CA LEU A 47 -15.41 -0.16 6.74
C LEU A 47 -16.32 0.33 7.87
N ALA A 48 -17.63 0.11 7.80
CA ALA A 48 -18.55 0.44 8.89
C ALA A 48 -18.35 -0.45 10.14
N ASP A 49 -17.95 -1.72 9.98
CA ASP A 49 -17.56 -2.58 11.12
C ASP A 49 -16.35 -2.01 11.86
N TYR A 50 -15.43 -1.34 11.16
CA TYR A 50 -14.23 -0.75 11.75
C TYR A 50 -14.40 0.69 12.23
N TYR A 51 -15.07 1.52 11.45
CA TYR A 51 -15.06 2.97 11.58
C TYR A 51 -16.46 3.59 11.69
N GLY A 52 -17.51 2.81 11.48
CA GLY A 52 -18.89 3.29 11.54
C GLY A 52 -19.36 3.55 12.98
N PRO A 53 -20.40 4.37 13.17
CA PRO A 53 -20.90 4.74 14.50
C PRO A 53 -21.36 3.54 15.35
N ASN A 54 -21.88 2.50 14.68
CA ASN A 54 -22.34 1.27 15.32
C ASN A 54 -21.23 0.22 15.51
N SER A 55 -19.97 0.55 15.19
CA SER A 55 -18.84 -0.35 15.42
C SER A 55 -18.65 -0.61 16.91
N THR A 56 -18.26 -1.85 17.26
CA THR A 56 -17.86 -2.22 18.63
C THR A 56 -16.35 -2.19 18.82
N ARG A 57 -15.60 -1.83 17.78
CA ARG A 57 -14.13 -1.81 17.79
C ARG A 57 -13.62 -0.52 18.41
N ALA A 58 -12.44 -0.57 19.02
CA ALA A 58 -11.73 0.62 19.49
C ALA A 58 -11.32 1.55 18.32
N THR A 59 -11.34 1.06 17.09
CA THR A 59 -11.03 1.80 15.86
C THR A 59 -12.20 2.67 15.40
N ARG A 60 -13.36 2.55 16.07
CA ARG A 60 -14.53 3.38 15.82
C ARG A 60 -14.12 4.86 15.91
N HIS A 61 -14.56 5.65 14.94
CA HIS A 61 -14.24 7.08 14.86
C HIS A 61 -12.74 7.41 14.69
N CYS A 62 -11.87 6.47 14.27
CA CYS A 62 -10.49 6.85 13.91
C CYS A 62 -10.46 7.91 12.80
N PHE A 63 -11.40 7.88 11.86
CA PHE A 63 -11.54 8.92 10.84
C PHE A 63 -12.01 10.28 11.39
N CYS A 64 -12.51 10.36 12.62
CA CYS A 64 -12.76 11.63 13.30
C CYS A 64 -11.47 12.25 13.89
N VAL A 65 -10.39 11.49 14.03
CA VAL A 65 -9.10 12.02 14.48
C VAL A 65 -8.44 12.74 13.30
N GLU A 66 -8.22 14.05 13.44
CA GLU A 66 -7.71 14.91 12.36
C GLU A 66 -6.39 14.40 11.78
N SER A 67 -5.41 14.05 12.62
CA SER A 67 -4.11 13.55 12.17
C SER A 67 -4.22 12.26 11.35
N TYR A 68 -5.12 11.36 11.76
CA TYR A 68 -5.37 10.11 11.05
C TYR A 68 -6.09 10.34 9.72
N PHE A 69 -7.13 11.19 9.70
CA PHE A 69 -7.84 11.56 8.47
C PHE A 69 -6.89 12.23 7.49
N ASN A 70 -6.10 13.21 7.93
CA ASN A 70 -5.15 13.93 7.09
C ASN A 70 -4.07 13.00 6.54
N HIS A 71 -3.57 12.04 7.33
CA HIS A 71 -2.64 11.02 6.85
C HIS A 71 -3.26 10.16 5.74
N MET A 72 -4.48 9.66 5.94
CA MET A 72 -5.18 8.84 4.94
C MET A 72 -5.56 9.65 3.69
N HIS A 73 -5.94 10.91 3.87
CA HIS A 73 -6.24 11.84 2.80
C HIS A 73 -4.99 12.15 1.97
N ALA A 74 -3.84 12.41 2.59
CA ALA A 74 -2.57 12.57 1.87
C ALA A 74 -2.19 11.30 1.10
N LEU A 75 -2.37 10.11 1.68
CA LEU A 75 -2.17 8.84 0.97
C LEU A 75 -3.12 8.66 -0.21
N SER A 76 -4.30 9.30 -0.17
CA SER A 76 -5.24 9.24 -1.28
C SER A 76 -4.76 9.89 -2.57
N GLU A 77 -3.80 10.81 -2.50
CA GLU A 77 -3.18 11.35 -3.71
C GLU A 77 -2.33 10.29 -4.43
N ILE A 78 -1.84 9.29 -3.67
CA ILE A 78 -1.02 8.18 -4.15
C ILE A 78 -1.88 6.97 -4.53
N SER A 79 -2.92 6.66 -3.74
CA SER A 79 -3.86 5.56 -4.00
C SER A 79 -5.08 5.96 -4.86
N TYR A 80 -5.25 7.25 -5.14
CA TYR A 80 -6.30 7.87 -5.96
C TYR A 80 -7.75 7.65 -5.49
N VAL A 81 -7.98 7.53 -4.19
CA VAL A 81 -9.34 7.42 -3.60
C VAL A 81 -9.79 8.73 -2.99
N ALA A 82 -10.78 9.40 -3.57
CA ALA A 82 -11.40 10.53 -2.88
C ALA A 82 -12.19 10.04 -1.65
N TRP A 83 -11.55 9.97 -0.47
CA TRP A 83 -12.13 9.40 0.76
C TRP A 83 -13.47 10.02 1.13
N GLU A 84 -13.58 11.34 1.04
CA GLU A 84 -14.84 12.06 1.31
C GLU A 84 -15.97 11.56 0.41
N GLY A 85 -15.75 11.56 -0.92
CA GLY A 85 -16.72 11.06 -1.89
C GLY A 85 -17.01 9.56 -1.74
N TYR A 86 -16.02 8.76 -1.31
CA TYR A 86 -16.20 7.34 -1.04
C TYR A 86 -17.11 7.11 0.19
N PHE A 87 -16.89 7.87 1.27
CA PHE A 87 -17.71 7.79 2.48
C PHE A 87 -19.12 8.35 2.29
N ASP A 88 -19.27 9.38 1.46
CA ASP A 88 -20.59 9.87 1.05
C ASP A 88 -21.38 8.77 0.34
N LYS A 89 -20.75 8.02 -0.57
CA LYS A 89 -21.37 6.87 -1.23
C LYS A 89 -21.68 5.73 -0.27
N CYS A 90 -20.80 5.41 0.67
CA CYS A 90 -21.13 4.42 1.70
C CYS A 90 -22.32 4.85 2.57
N THR A 91 -22.45 6.15 2.86
CA THR A 91 -23.59 6.70 3.59
C THR A 91 -24.88 6.56 2.79
N GLU A 92 -24.87 6.84 1.49
CA GLU A 92 -26.01 6.59 0.59
C GLU A 92 -26.43 5.10 0.58
N LEU A 93 -25.47 4.19 0.72
CA LEU A 93 -25.69 2.73 0.79
C LEU A 93 -26.12 2.24 2.19
N GLY A 94 -26.25 3.13 3.19
CA GLY A 94 -26.69 2.78 4.54
C GLY A 94 -25.57 2.41 5.52
N TYR A 95 -24.31 2.67 5.14
CA TYR A 95 -23.12 2.38 5.94
C TYR A 95 -22.37 3.69 6.24
N PRO A 96 -22.91 4.54 7.14
CA PRO A 96 -22.28 5.81 7.44
C PRO A 96 -20.91 5.60 8.10
N ILE A 97 -19.90 6.31 7.60
CA ILE A 97 -18.56 6.38 8.19
C ILE A 97 -18.31 7.85 8.50
N TYR A 98 -18.16 8.18 9.78
CA TYR A 98 -17.91 9.56 10.20
C TYR A 98 -16.43 9.89 10.02
N TYR A 99 -16.16 11.05 9.43
CA TYR A 99 -14.82 11.54 9.19
C TYR A 99 -14.66 13.01 9.59
N PHE A 100 -13.42 13.41 9.87
CA PHE A 100 -13.05 14.77 10.22
C PHE A 100 -13.33 15.70 9.03
N GLN A 101 -14.10 16.75 9.29
CA GLN A 101 -14.36 17.80 8.33
C GLN A 101 -14.26 19.13 9.07
N ASP A 102 -13.40 20.03 8.59
CA ASP A 102 -13.21 21.31 9.26
C ASP A 102 -14.50 22.16 9.20
N GLY A 103 -14.92 22.68 10.36
CA GLY A 103 -16.09 23.53 10.51
C GLY A 103 -17.47 22.88 10.24
N ALA A 104 -17.55 21.59 9.91
CA ALA A 104 -18.80 20.90 9.56
C ALA A 104 -18.75 19.40 9.89
N GLY A 105 -19.88 18.70 9.70
CA GLY A 105 -19.93 17.24 9.79
C GLY A 105 -20.01 16.67 11.22
N PRO A 106 -20.13 15.33 11.32
CA PRO A 106 -20.36 14.65 12.59
C PRO A 106 -19.14 14.72 13.52
N CYS A 107 -17.90 14.73 12.99
CA CYS A 107 -16.66 14.72 13.77
C CYS A 107 -16.10 16.11 14.13
N ASN A 108 -16.93 17.17 14.13
CA ASN A 108 -16.44 18.52 14.37
C ASN A 108 -15.94 18.67 15.84
N PRO A 109 -14.66 19.04 16.07
CA PRO A 109 -14.09 19.20 17.41
C PRO A 109 -14.71 20.35 18.20
N ALA A 110 -15.47 21.26 17.58
CA ALA A 110 -16.25 22.26 18.30
C ALA A 110 -17.31 21.65 19.27
N ALA A 111 -17.58 20.34 19.16
CA ALA A 111 -18.46 19.59 20.05
C ALA A 111 -17.73 18.76 21.13
N ALA A 112 -16.40 18.66 21.11
CA ALA A 112 -15.61 17.87 22.05
C ALA A 112 -14.60 18.77 22.79
N GLU A 113 -14.78 18.91 24.11
CA GLU A 113 -13.84 19.65 24.95
C GLU A 113 -12.42 19.03 24.85
N PRO A 114 -11.36 19.86 24.78
CA PRO A 114 -10.03 19.40 24.38
C PRO A 114 -9.39 18.54 25.48
N ALA A 115 -9.10 17.27 25.16
CA ALA A 115 -8.15 16.45 25.92
C ALA A 115 -6.73 16.80 25.47
N VAL A 116 -5.92 17.17 26.45
CA VAL A 116 -4.55 17.72 26.38
C VAL A 116 -3.62 16.92 25.47
N GLU A 117 -2.96 17.62 24.55
CA GLU A 117 -1.85 17.14 23.73
C GLU A 117 -0.61 16.79 24.59
N GLU A 118 -0.06 15.59 24.43
CA GLU A 118 1.37 15.35 24.64
C GLU A 118 2.00 14.99 23.29
N ALA A 119 2.64 15.98 22.68
CA ALA A 119 3.52 15.78 21.55
C ALA A 119 4.84 15.15 22.04
N VAL A 120 5.14 13.94 21.57
CA VAL A 120 6.48 13.36 21.64
C VAL A 120 6.99 13.21 20.21
N ASP A 121 7.85 14.15 19.82
CA ASP A 121 8.66 14.05 18.60
C ASP A 121 9.70 12.93 18.80
N GLU A 122 9.50 11.78 18.15
CA GLU A 122 10.56 10.82 17.90
C GLU A 122 10.67 10.61 16.39
N GLU A 123 11.63 11.31 15.79
CA GLU A 123 12.01 11.19 14.38
C GLU A 123 12.67 9.83 14.16
N ILE A 124 11.86 8.79 13.93
CA ILE A 124 12.32 7.47 13.50
C ILE A 124 12.39 7.50 11.97
N GLU A 125 13.62 7.51 11.44
CA GLU A 125 13.87 7.30 10.01
C GLU A 125 13.36 5.90 9.62
N GLU A 126 12.17 5.83 9.02
CA GLU A 126 11.51 4.56 8.66
C GLU A 126 12.38 3.77 7.66
N PRO A 127 12.60 2.46 7.88
CA PRO A 127 13.18 1.61 6.86
C PRO A 127 12.23 1.61 5.66
N ALA A 128 12.77 1.90 4.47
CA ALA A 128 12.01 2.03 3.22
C ALA A 128 10.89 0.97 3.12
N PRO A 129 9.62 1.38 2.89
CA PRO A 129 8.49 0.46 2.94
C PRO A 129 8.67 -0.63 1.88
N MET A 130 8.59 -1.89 2.31
CA MET A 130 8.53 -3.01 1.38
C MET A 130 7.26 -2.87 0.55
N LEU A 131 7.43 -2.57 -0.74
CA LEU A 131 6.34 -2.45 -1.69
C LEU A 131 5.51 -3.75 -1.69
N PRO A 132 4.17 -3.66 -1.78
CA PRO A 132 3.33 -4.85 -1.85
C PRO A 132 3.75 -5.69 -3.06
N MET A 133 4.04 -6.97 -2.82
CA MET A 133 4.38 -7.90 -3.89
C MET A 133 3.17 -8.05 -4.81
N ARG A 134 3.15 -7.30 -5.91
CA ARG A 134 2.19 -7.48 -7.00
C ARG A 134 2.34 -8.90 -7.54
N SER A 135 1.24 -9.57 -7.85
CA SER A 135 1.31 -10.82 -8.59
C SER A 135 1.97 -10.58 -9.96
N LEU A 136 2.74 -11.54 -10.47
CA LEU A 136 3.42 -11.42 -11.76
C LEU A 136 2.47 -11.01 -12.90
N GLY A 137 1.22 -11.48 -12.85
CA GLY A 137 0.17 -11.10 -13.79
C GLY A 137 -0.27 -9.64 -13.66
N ALA A 138 -0.52 -9.16 -12.43
CA ALA A 138 -0.92 -7.77 -12.19
C ALA A 138 0.22 -6.76 -12.47
N TRP A 139 1.46 -7.16 -12.18
CA TRP A 139 2.63 -6.38 -12.54
C TRP A 139 2.84 -6.30 -14.07
N GLY A 140 2.67 -7.43 -14.77
CA GLY A 140 2.75 -7.48 -16.24
C GLY A 140 1.67 -6.67 -16.95
N ALA A 141 0.45 -6.66 -16.41
CA ALA A 141 -0.64 -5.82 -16.92
C ALA A 141 -0.37 -4.31 -16.70
N GLY A 142 0.21 -3.94 -15.56
CA GLY A 142 0.56 -2.56 -15.23
C GLY A 142 1.69 -1.98 -16.09
N LEU A 143 2.57 -2.82 -16.63
CA LEU A 143 3.67 -2.43 -17.51
C LEU A 143 3.21 -1.76 -18.81
N GLN A 144 2.01 -2.08 -19.31
CA GLN A 144 1.50 -1.50 -20.55
C GLN A 144 0.93 -0.07 -20.38
N ASN A 145 0.51 0.28 -19.17
CA ASN A 145 -0.15 1.57 -18.90
C ASN A 145 0.84 2.70 -18.59
N ASP A 146 2.12 2.39 -18.44
CA ASP A 146 3.12 3.35 -17.98
C ASP A 146 4.43 3.23 -18.76
N GLY A 147 4.63 4.13 -19.74
CA GLY A 147 5.68 4.00 -20.76
C GLY A 147 7.11 4.01 -20.20
N TRP A 148 7.33 4.69 -19.07
CA TRP A 148 8.63 4.70 -18.38
C TRP A 148 8.95 3.37 -17.70
N SER A 149 7.93 2.75 -17.09
CA SER A 149 8.02 1.43 -16.47
C SER A 149 8.35 0.35 -17.50
N LEU A 150 7.74 0.43 -18.68
CA LEU A 150 8.02 -0.47 -19.81
C LEU A 150 9.44 -0.31 -20.35
N ALA A 151 9.88 0.94 -20.55
CA ALA A 151 11.23 1.23 -21.04
C ALA A 151 12.31 0.73 -20.05
N ALA A 152 12.13 0.98 -18.76
CA ALA A 152 13.04 0.52 -17.72
C ALA A 152 13.12 -1.02 -17.65
N PHE A 153 11.98 -1.70 -17.78
CA PHE A 153 11.94 -3.16 -17.81
C PHE A 153 12.63 -3.74 -19.04
N ILE A 154 12.37 -3.21 -20.24
CA ILE A 154 13.02 -3.66 -21.48
C ILE A 154 14.54 -3.46 -21.39
N MET A 155 15.00 -2.32 -20.88
CA MET A 155 16.44 -2.05 -20.71
C MET A 155 17.08 -2.98 -19.69
N SER A 156 16.38 -3.29 -18.59
CA SER A 156 16.82 -4.30 -17.61
C SER A 156 16.91 -5.69 -18.24
N LEU A 157 15.92 -6.08 -19.04
CA LEU A 157 15.90 -7.36 -19.75
C LEU A 157 17.06 -7.48 -20.76
N LEU A 158 17.30 -6.43 -21.54
CA LEU A 158 18.43 -6.36 -22.46
C LEU A 158 19.77 -6.41 -21.73
N GLY A 159 19.87 -5.73 -20.58
CA GLY A 159 21.05 -5.79 -19.70
C GLY A 159 21.28 -7.19 -19.14
N ALA A 160 20.24 -7.89 -18.71
CA ALA A 160 20.33 -9.26 -18.21
C ALA A 160 20.73 -10.25 -19.30
N ILE A 161 20.15 -10.15 -20.50
CA ILE A 161 20.52 -10.99 -21.66
C ILE A 161 21.96 -10.69 -22.10
N GLY A 162 22.36 -9.42 -22.17
CA GLY A 162 23.74 -9.01 -22.50
C GLY A 162 24.76 -9.49 -21.46
N GLY A 163 24.45 -9.32 -20.17
CA GLY A 163 25.30 -9.77 -19.07
C GLY A 163 25.45 -11.29 -19.01
N THR A 164 24.35 -12.03 -19.18
CA THR A 164 24.39 -13.50 -19.20
C THR A 164 25.14 -14.04 -20.42
N THR A 165 24.97 -13.45 -21.60
CA THR A 165 25.74 -13.87 -22.80
C THR A 165 27.24 -13.60 -22.65
N MET A 166 27.64 -12.48 -22.05
CA MET A 166 29.04 -12.22 -21.72
C MET A 166 29.57 -13.21 -20.67
N ALA A 167 28.80 -13.48 -19.61
CA ALA A 167 29.19 -14.46 -18.60
C ALA A 167 29.38 -15.86 -19.20
N TRP A 168 28.48 -16.29 -20.09
CA TRP A 168 28.62 -17.54 -20.83
C TRP A 168 29.86 -17.54 -21.73
N ALA A 169 30.14 -16.45 -22.44
CA ALA A 169 31.35 -16.33 -23.26
C ALA A 169 32.63 -16.51 -22.40
N PHE A 170 32.71 -15.86 -21.24
CA PHE A 170 33.82 -16.04 -20.30
C PHE A 170 33.95 -17.50 -19.81
N VAL A 171 32.85 -18.16 -19.46
CA VAL A 171 32.86 -19.55 -19.01
C VAL A 171 33.28 -20.51 -20.13
N PHE A 172 32.81 -20.27 -21.36
CA PHE A 172 33.21 -21.07 -22.52
C PHE A 172 34.70 -20.89 -22.85
N ASP A 173 35.21 -19.66 -22.81
CA ASP A 173 36.62 -19.39 -23.03
C ASP A 173 37.49 -20.04 -21.95
N ALA A 174 37.12 -19.87 -20.66
CA ALA A 174 37.82 -20.50 -19.55
C ALA A 174 37.82 -22.04 -19.64
N CYS A 175 36.69 -22.65 -20.01
CA CYS A 175 36.60 -24.09 -20.26
C CYS A 175 37.48 -24.53 -21.44
N SER A 176 37.51 -23.74 -22.51
CA SER A 176 38.33 -24.02 -23.70
C SER A 176 39.83 -23.97 -23.36
N ASP A 177 40.25 -23.02 -22.54
CA ASP A 177 41.63 -22.87 -22.10
C ASP A 177 42.04 -23.95 -21.11
N LEU A 178 41.16 -24.33 -20.17
CA LEU A 178 41.39 -25.48 -19.30
C LEU A 178 41.54 -26.78 -20.10
N ARG A 179 40.72 -26.98 -21.15
CA ARG A 179 40.83 -28.13 -22.05
C ARG A 179 42.13 -28.13 -22.86
N ARG A 180 42.59 -26.96 -23.32
CA ARG A 180 43.89 -26.81 -24.01
C ARG A 180 45.07 -27.06 -23.08
N CYS A 181 44.99 -26.60 -21.83
CA CYS A 181 46.01 -26.85 -20.81
C CYS A 181 46.08 -28.33 -20.42
N SER A 182 44.94 -28.99 -20.21
CA SER A 182 44.90 -30.41 -19.85
C SER A 182 45.42 -31.31 -20.98
N THR A 183 45.07 -31.02 -22.23
CA THR A 183 45.59 -31.75 -23.40
C THR A 183 47.09 -31.53 -23.62
N LYS A 184 47.60 -30.30 -23.45
CA LYS A 184 49.04 -30.02 -23.48
C LYS A 184 49.79 -30.75 -22.36
N ARG A 185 49.22 -30.79 -21.15
CA ARG A 185 49.81 -31.50 -20.00
C ARG A 185 49.81 -33.02 -20.20
N ALA A 186 48.72 -33.58 -20.72
CA ALA A 186 48.62 -35.00 -21.05
C ALA A 186 49.63 -35.41 -22.13
N ARG A 187 49.84 -34.58 -23.17
CA ARG A 187 50.86 -34.84 -24.20
C ARG A 187 52.29 -34.79 -23.68
N ARG A 188 52.58 -33.93 -22.69
CA ARG A 188 53.90 -33.88 -22.02
C ARG A 188 54.13 -35.04 -21.05
N ALA A 189 53.09 -35.63 -20.49
CA ALA A 189 53.21 -36.80 -19.62
C ALA A 189 53.33 -38.12 -20.41
N ALA A 190 52.97 -38.11 -21.69
CA ALA A 190 53.05 -39.27 -22.61
C ALA A 190 54.29 -39.26 -23.51
N ALA A 191 55.13 -38.22 -23.43
CA ALA A 191 56.41 -38.07 -24.14
C ALA A 191 57.56 -38.20 -23.15
#